data_AF-A0A7V4HWX8-F1
#
_entry.id   AF-A0A7V4HWX8-F1
#
_cell.length_a   1.000
_cell.length_b   1.000
_cell.length_c   1.000
_cell.angle_alpha   90.00
_cell.angle_beta   90.00
_cell.angle_gamma   90.00
#
_symmetry.space_group_name_H-M   'P 1'
#
loop_
_entity.id
_entity.type
_entity.pdbx_description
1 polymer ?
#
loop_
_entity_poly.entity_id
_entity_poly.type
_entity_poly.pdbx_seq_one_letter_code
_entity_poly.pdbx_strand_id
1 'polypeptide(L)'
;MRKAILTVISSLMFPLAAFGEGPGESFDWKPWRRLAVQDGGRYKPLDTLAWETLRTLCNRASLVDPESGEKLDAAAAYLTMLFEWPGWDSSAQGESRDMGLPSSGGSPDKWDKAGLLRVDYLELRDLLGMAADQKYLSPAELSKATIRDPRTGRETSFLLWVQKISRDEARGLPMLERKALELAMNYTAYRNHRAGKRLGILPLPGDEHEHWLSVADLVGGDLQSIEDSSGTFARAREQFQKVRAAFLSKSAEAFNAASAEFIATLQTAGPKLGVYPSQRKLDWEVAYNHWAPFRFAWIFAMLSFFLVALSMGTKGKPLYAIGVGLFVLSFAAMLAGFALRIAISGRAPVTNMYESVVYLALGTAVFGLLFEAIYRSRYVMVAAAAVTTVALILADNCPAILDPSLKPLQPVLRSNFWLVTHVMSITLSYAAFALALGVGNITLGHYLARSRNPETIAALTRFTYKALQVGVLLLAAGTILGGVWADYSWGRFWGWDPKEVWALIALLGYLAVLHARYVGWVNELGLAALSVICFALVVMAWYGVNFVLGAGLHSYGFGGGGQGYVYSAMAIQLVYVAVAVAVVLIRGAGKCEAGRSAA
;
A
#
# COMPACT_ATOMS: atom_id res chain seq x y z
N MET A 1 6.77 29.41 -10.79
CA MET A 1 6.63 28.25 -9.88
C MET A 1 6.33 26.92 -10.60
N ARG A 2 5.26 26.80 -11.43
CA ARG A 2 4.98 25.57 -12.21
C ARG A 2 6.14 25.08 -13.10
N LYS A 3 6.85 25.99 -13.78
CA LYS A 3 8.01 25.64 -14.64
C LYS A 3 9.20 25.11 -13.84
N ALA A 4 9.51 25.67 -12.68
CA ALA A 4 10.63 25.23 -11.84
C ALA A 4 10.41 23.82 -11.24
N ILE A 5 9.16 23.49 -10.88
CA ILE A 5 8.80 22.13 -10.43
C ILE A 5 8.93 21.12 -11.58
N LEU A 6 8.53 21.49 -12.79
CA LEU A 6 8.70 20.66 -14.00
C LEU A 6 10.18 20.42 -14.35
N THR A 7 11.05 21.42 -14.18
CA THR A 7 12.49 21.30 -14.47
C THR A 7 13.23 20.43 -13.44
N VAL A 8 12.84 20.47 -12.17
CA VAL A 8 13.40 19.59 -11.12
C VAL A 8 12.92 18.14 -11.30
N ILE A 9 11.66 17.95 -11.72
CA ILE A 9 11.13 16.61 -12.04
C ILE A 9 11.78 16.04 -13.31
N SER A 10 12.10 16.86 -14.31
CA SER A 10 12.76 16.39 -15.53
C SER A 10 14.25 16.09 -15.35
N SER A 11 14.91 16.66 -14.33
CA SER A 11 16.35 16.46 -14.08
C SER A 11 16.66 15.30 -13.14
N LEU A 12 15.68 14.82 -12.38
CA LEU A 12 15.77 13.57 -11.59
C LEU A 12 15.38 12.32 -12.39
N MET A 13 14.84 12.50 -13.60
CA MET A 13 14.56 11.44 -14.55
C MET A 13 15.75 11.35 -15.52
N PHE A 14 16.60 10.33 -15.36
CA PHE A 14 17.34 9.56 -16.38
C PHE A 14 18.60 8.91 -15.77
N PRO A 15 18.98 7.69 -16.19
CA PRO A 15 18.84 7.21 -17.56
C PRO A 15 17.71 6.19 -17.76
N LEU A 16 16.82 6.45 -18.73
CA LEU A 16 16.49 5.39 -19.70
C LEU A 16 17.82 5.01 -20.35
N ALA A 17 18.49 4.02 -19.79
CA ALA A 17 19.43 3.22 -20.55
C ALA A 17 18.63 2.02 -21.04
N ALA A 18 18.35 2.03 -22.33
CA ALA A 18 17.87 0.89 -23.06
C ALA A 18 18.82 -0.29 -22.82
N PHE A 19 18.31 -1.35 -22.20
CA PHE A 19 18.73 -2.68 -22.64
C PHE A 19 18.06 -2.87 -24.01
N GLY A 20 18.83 -2.59 -25.06
CA GLY A 20 18.50 -3.00 -26.41
C GLY A 20 18.52 -4.52 -26.44
N GLU A 21 17.36 -5.13 -26.28
CA GLU A 21 17.11 -6.45 -26.85
C GLU A 21 16.93 -6.23 -28.35
N GLY A 22 17.75 -6.92 -29.15
CA GLY A 22 17.72 -6.83 -30.61
C GLY A 22 16.35 -7.25 -31.17
N PRO A 23 16.06 -6.89 -32.43
CA PRO A 23 14.82 -7.30 -33.07
C PRO A 23 14.89 -8.80 -33.42
N GLY A 24 13.92 -9.57 -32.90
CA GLY A 24 13.61 -10.92 -33.37
C GLY A 24 14.00 -12.04 -32.40
N GLU A 25 13.03 -12.48 -31.60
CA GLU A 25 12.75 -13.90 -31.20
C GLU A 25 11.79 -13.99 -30.00
N SER A 26 11.58 -12.92 -29.23
CA SER A 26 10.69 -12.88 -28.05
C SER A 26 9.42 -12.05 -28.27
N PHE A 27 8.37 -12.37 -27.49
CA PHE A 27 7.14 -11.58 -27.43
C PHE A 27 7.41 -10.20 -26.82
N ASP A 28 7.08 -9.12 -27.53
CA ASP A 28 7.25 -7.75 -27.05
C ASP A 28 6.02 -7.28 -26.25
N TRP A 29 6.17 -7.27 -24.93
CA TRP A 29 5.14 -6.82 -23.99
C TRP A 29 5.14 -5.29 -23.77
N LYS A 30 6.16 -4.55 -24.24
CA LYS A 30 6.31 -3.12 -23.94
C LYS A 30 5.17 -2.25 -24.49
N PRO A 31 4.61 -2.49 -25.69
CA PRO A 31 3.45 -1.76 -26.18
C PRO A 31 2.21 -2.00 -25.30
N TRP A 32 2.01 -3.27 -24.92
CA TRP A 32 0.90 -3.67 -24.06
C TRP A 32 0.91 -2.99 -22.70
N ARG A 33 2.09 -2.82 -22.07
CA ARG A 33 2.21 -2.12 -20.77
C ARG A 33 1.56 -0.73 -20.77
N ARG A 34 1.57 -0.03 -21.91
CA ARG A 34 1.01 1.32 -22.08
C ARG A 34 -0.43 1.32 -22.58
N LEU A 35 -1.03 0.16 -22.83
CA LEU A 35 -2.43 0.09 -23.24
C LEU A 35 -3.31 0.69 -22.13
N ALA A 36 -4.16 1.66 -22.48
CA ALA A 36 -5.12 2.20 -21.53
C ALA A 36 -6.20 1.17 -21.28
N VAL A 37 -6.54 0.98 -20.00
CA VAL A 37 -7.58 0.05 -19.58
C VAL A 37 -8.44 0.68 -18.50
N GLN A 38 -9.71 0.27 -18.45
CA GLN A 38 -10.61 0.59 -17.34
C GLN A 38 -10.84 -0.67 -16.51
N ASP A 39 -10.53 -0.58 -15.21
CA ASP A 39 -10.83 -1.64 -14.23
C ASP A 39 -11.25 -0.99 -12.90
N GLY A 40 -12.37 -1.45 -12.36
CA GLY A 40 -12.94 -0.92 -11.12
C GLY A 40 -13.25 0.57 -11.16
N GLY A 41 -13.67 1.12 -12.30
CA GLY A 41 -14.01 2.54 -12.47
C GLY A 41 -12.82 3.51 -12.56
N ARG A 42 -11.59 3.02 -12.80
CA ARG A 42 -10.40 3.85 -13.02
C ARG A 42 -9.72 3.53 -14.35
N TYR A 43 -9.39 4.58 -15.10
CA TYR A 43 -8.49 4.53 -16.25
C TYR A 43 -7.03 4.43 -15.78
N LYS A 44 -6.32 3.38 -16.20
CA LYS A 44 -4.93 3.07 -15.84
C LYS A 44 -4.21 2.37 -17.00
N PRO A 45 -2.87 2.30 -17.03
CA PRO A 45 -2.18 1.42 -17.97
C PRO A 45 -2.37 -0.05 -17.59
N LEU A 46 -2.31 -0.94 -18.59
CA LEU A 46 -2.35 -2.39 -18.38
C LEU A 46 -1.25 -2.86 -17.45
N ASP A 47 -0.08 -2.23 -17.46
CA ASP A 47 1.01 -2.52 -16.52
C ASP A 47 0.54 -2.47 -15.05
N THR A 48 -0.20 -1.41 -14.68
CA THR A 48 -0.78 -1.29 -13.34
C THR A 48 -1.83 -2.36 -13.08
N LEU A 49 -2.75 -2.61 -14.02
CA LEU A 49 -3.79 -3.63 -13.88
C LEU A 49 -3.18 -5.03 -13.68
N ALA A 50 -2.15 -5.35 -14.46
CA ALA A 50 -1.45 -6.62 -14.40
C ALA A 50 -0.80 -6.82 -13.03
N TRP A 51 -0.08 -5.81 -12.55
CA TRP A 51 0.57 -5.84 -11.24
C TRP A 51 -0.43 -5.92 -10.08
N GLU A 52 -1.52 -5.14 -10.13
CA GLU A 52 -2.62 -5.21 -9.13
C GLU A 52 -3.26 -6.60 -9.11
N THR A 53 -3.43 -7.22 -10.29
CA THR A 53 -4.01 -8.56 -10.43
C THR A 53 -3.10 -9.62 -9.82
N LEU A 54 -1.82 -9.67 -10.18
CA LEU A 54 -0.89 -10.65 -9.60
C LEU A 54 -0.77 -10.49 -8.09
N ARG A 55 -0.76 -9.26 -7.57
CA ARG A 55 -0.73 -9.01 -6.13
C ARG A 55 -1.98 -9.52 -5.43
N THR A 56 -3.15 -9.26 -6.01
CA THR A 56 -4.44 -9.74 -5.49
C THR A 56 -4.49 -11.27 -5.44
N LEU A 57 -4.00 -11.94 -6.49
CA LEU A 57 -4.08 -13.40 -6.58
C LEU A 57 -3.04 -14.10 -5.69
N CYS A 58 -1.75 -13.75 -5.86
CA CYS A 58 -0.64 -14.53 -5.32
C CYS A 58 0.34 -13.71 -4.46
N ASN A 59 0.15 -12.40 -4.36
CA ASN A 59 1.09 -11.45 -3.74
C ASN A 59 2.53 -11.58 -4.28
N ARG A 60 2.67 -11.74 -5.62
CA ARG A 60 3.95 -11.79 -6.32
C ARG A 60 4.04 -10.69 -7.38
N ALA A 61 5.25 -10.30 -7.74
CA ALA A 61 5.52 -9.33 -8.82
C ALA A 61 5.80 -9.99 -10.18
N SER A 62 5.97 -11.31 -10.19
CA SER A 62 6.22 -12.15 -11.37
C SER A 62 5.67 -13.55 -11.10
N LEU A 63 5.36 -14.29 -12.15
CA LEU A 63 4.97 -15.70 -12.09
C LEU A 63 5.96 -16.55 -12.86
N VAL A 64 5.98 -17.83 -12.55
CA VAL A 64 6.69 -18.83 -13.35
C VAL A 64 5.60 -19.59 -14.11
N ASP A 65 5.74 -19.70 -15.42
CA ASP A 65 4.84 -20.51 -16.23
C ASP A 65 4.88 -21.96 -15.74
N PRO A 66 3.73 -22.58 -15.38
CA PRO A 66 3.70 -23.91 -14.80
C PRO A 66 4.25 -25.01 -15.72
N GLU A 67 4.22 -24.81 -17.03
CA GLU A 67 4.67 -25.79 -18.02
C GLU A 67 6.05 -25.45 -18.58
N SER A 68 6.29 -24.20 -19.00
CA SER A 68 7.58 -23.84 -19.61
C SER A 68 8.68 -23.55 -18.59
N GLY A 69 8.32 -23.26 -17.34
CA GLY A 69 9.27 -22.81 -16.31
C GLY A 69 9.80 -21.38 -16.54
N GLU A 70 9.28 -20.67 -17.54
CA GLU A 70 9.69 -19.31 -17.86
C GLU A 70 9.23 -18.33 -16.78
N LYS A 71 10.11 -17.41 -16.38
CA LYS A 71 9.75 -16.33 -15.44
C LYS A 71 9.11 -15.16 -16.20
N LEU A 72 7.82 -14.99 -15.99
CA LEU A 72 7.00 -13.94 -16.59
C LEU A 72 6.88 -12.74 -15.64
N ASP A 73 7.16 -11.54 -16.15
CA ASP A 73 6.80 -10.31 -15.43
C ASP A 73 5.27 -10.15 -15.31
N ALA A 74 4.80 -9.12 -14.61
CA ALA A 74 3.37 -8.97 -14.37
C ALA A 74 2.54 -8.84 -15.66
N ALA A 75 2.99 -8.04 -16.62
CA ALA A 75 2.27 -7.82 -17.88
C ALA A 75 2.27 -9.08 -18.75
N ALA A 76 3.41 -9.75 -18.87
CA ALA A 76 3.55 -11.01 -19.59
C ALA A 76 2.68 -12.11 -18.96
N ALA A 77 2.70 -12.23 -17.63
CA ALA A 77 1.89 -13.21 -16.90
C ALA A 77 0.39 -12.95 -17.07
N TYR A 78 -0.04 -11.69 -16.95
CA TYR A 78 -1.43 -11.30 -17.16
C TYR A 78 -1.90 -11.66 -18.58
N LEU A 79 -1.14 -11.29 -19.60
CA LEU A 79 -1.52 -11.54 -20.98
C LEU A 79 -1.44 -13.01 -21.37
N THR A 80 -0.43 -13.74 -20.89
CA THR A 80 -0.33 -15.19 -21.08
C THR A 80 -1.54 -15.89 -20.48
N MET A 81 -1.91 -15.55 -19.24
CA MET A 81 -3.13 -16.10 -18.63
C MET A 81 -4.40 -15.72 -19.40
N LEU A 82 -4.47 -14.54 -20.00
CA LEU A 82 -5.60 -14.14 -20.82
C LEU A 82 -5.65 -14.97 -22.12
N PHE A 83 -4.57 -15.02 -22.90
CA PHE A 83 -4.55 -15.62 -24.23
C PHE A 83 -4.72 -17.14 -24.22
N GLU A 84 -4.14 -17.81 -23.22
CA GLU A 84 -4.22 -19.26 -23.07
C GLU A 84 -5.55 -19.74 -22.48
N TRP A 85 -6.50 -18.85 -22.17
CA TRP A 85 -7.78 -19.28 -21.64
C TRP A 85 -8.57 -20.09 -22.69
N PRO A 86 -8.91 -21.36 -22.43
CA PRO A 86 -9.63 -22.19 -23.41
C PRO A 86 -11.06 -21.71 -23.69
N GLY A 87 -11.63 -20.91 -22.78
CA GLY A 87 -13.00 -20.39 -22.91
C GLY A 87 -13.19 -19.48 -24.14
N TRP A 88 -12.12 -18.92 -24.69
CA TRP A 88 -12.17 -18.16 -25.94
C TRP A 88 -12.62 -19.02 -27.12
N ASP A 89 -12.27 -20.31 -27.16
CA ASP A 89 -12.62 -21.20 -28.26
C ASP A 89 -14.11 -21.59 -28.23
N SER A 90 -14.68 -21.78 -27.03
CA SER A 90 -16.13 -21.96 -26.85
C SER A 90 -16.93 -20.68 -27.14
N SER A 91 -16.40 -19.50 -26.82
CA SER A 91 -17.05 -18.21 -27.11
C SER A 91 -17.10 -17.90 -28.62
N ALA A 92 -16.16 -18.43 -29.40
CA ALA A 92 -16.14 -18.32 -30.86
C ALA A 92 -17.20 -19.20 -31.55
N GLN A 93 -17.75 -20.20 -30.85
CA GLN A 93 -18.73 -21.17 -31.38
C GLN A 93 -20.19 -20.78 -31.12
N GLY A 94 -20.47 -19.60 -30.54
CA GLY A 94 -21.84 -19.07 -30.40
C GLY A 94 -22.67 -19.71 -29.28
N GLU A 95 -22.08 -20.46 -28.36
CA GLU A 95 -22.79 -20.96 -27.18
C GLU A 95 -23.07 -19.81 -26.20
N SER A 96 -24.32 -19.34 -26.17
CA SER A 96 -24.76 -18.32 -25.20
C SER A 96 -24.69 -18.89 -23.79
N ARG A 97 -23.99 -18.23 -22.87
CA ARG A 97 -24.12 -18.48 -21.43
C ARG A 97 -23.95 -17.25 -20.58
N ASP A 98 -24.84 -17.18 -19.59
CA ASP A 98 -24.86 -16.32 -18.43
C ASP A 98 -23.45 -16.05 -17.89
N MET A 99 -22.99 -14.81 -18.06
CA MET A 99 -21.70 -14.34 -17.55
C MET A 99 -21.65 -14.22 -16.01
N GLY A 100 -22.66 -14.75 -15.30
CA GLY A 100 -22.72 -14.82 -13.84
C GLY A 100 -22.00 -16.00 -13.21
N LEU A 101 -22.02 -17.19 -13.83
CA LEU A 101 -21.37 -18.42 -13.35
C LEU A 101 -21.25 -19.43 -14.50
N PRO A 102 -20.14 -19.50 -15.26
CA PRO A 102 -19.98 -20.62 -16.18
C PRO A 102 -19.85 -21.91 -15.37
N SER A 103 -20.75 -22.85 -15.66
CA SER A 103 -20.62 -24.26 -15.35
C SER A 103 -19.23 -24.76 -15.73
N SER A 104 -18.67 -25.62 -14.89
CA SER A 104 -17.37 -26.31 -14.95
C SER A 104 -17.14 -27.18 -16.21
N GLY A 105 -17.43 -26.68 -17.41
CA GLY A 105 -17.47 -27.50 -18.64
C GLY A 105 -16.12 -27.74 -19.30
N GLY A 106 -15.07 -26.97 -18.96
CA GLY A 106 -13.72 -27.16 -19.47
C GLY A 106 -12.85 -27.94 -18.49
N SER A 107 -12.05 -28.87 -18.99
CA SER A 107 -10.96 -29.47 -18.21
C SER A 107 -10.01 -28.36 -17.71
N PRO A 108 -9.65 -28.34 -16.41
CA PRO A 108 -8.75 -27.32 -15.86
C PRO A 108 -7.42 -27.32 -16.62
N ASP A 109 -6.99 -26.13 -17.04
CA ASP A 109 -5.68 -25.95 -17.69
C ASP A 109 -4.54 -25.81 -16.67
N LYS A 110 -3.33 -25.50 -17.17
CA LYS A 110 -2.13 -25.35 -16.34
C LYS A 110 -2.25 -24.26 -15.27
N TRP A 111 -2.95 -23.16 -15.56
CA TRP A 111 -3.13 -22.05 -14.62
C TRP A 111 -4.20 -22.35 -13.59
N ASP A 112 -5.25 -23.07 -13.97
CA ASP A 112 -6.26 -23.53 -13.03
C ASP A 112 -5.70 -24.52 -12.01
N LYS A 113 -4.66 -25.28 -12.38
CA LYS A 113 -3.94 -26.23 -11.51
C LYS A 113 -2.78 -25.58 -10.75
N ALA A 114 -2.35 -24.37 -11.14
CA ALA A 114 -1.23 -23.70 -10.49
C ALA A 114 -1.63 -23.16 -9.12
N GLY A 115 -0.72 -23.25 -8.14
CA GLY A 115 -0.89 -22.67 -6.80
C GLY A 115 -0.83 -21.14 -6.84
N LEU A 116 -1.93 -20.51 -7.26
CA LEU A 116 -2.03 -19.07 -7.46
C LEU A 116 -2.67 -18.36 -6.27
N LEU A 117 -3.71 -18.92 -5.67
CA LEU A 117 -4.50 -18.23 -4.65
C LEU A 117 -3.82 -18.34 -3.28
N ARG A 118 -3.38 -17.22 -2.73
CA ARG A 118 -2.72 -17.19 -1.43
C ARG A 118 -3.73 -17.30 -0.28
N VAL A 119 -3.44 -18.15 0.71
CA VAL A 119 -4.24 -18.34 1.93
C VAL A 119 -3.37 -18.12 3.16
N ASP A 120 -3.43 -16.90 3.73
CA ASP A 120 -2.57 -16.50 4.85
C ASP A 120 -3.11 -16.85 6.24
N TYR A 121 -4.43 -17.01 6.37
CA TYR A 121 -5.08 -17.23 7.66
C TYR A 121 -5.07 -18.71 8.02
N LEU A 122 -4.46 -19.07 9.16
CA LEU A 122 -4.29 -20.44 9.64
C LEU A 122 -5.63 -21.19 9.75
N GLU A 123 -6.62 -20.63 10.45
CA GLU A 123 -7.91 -21.30 10.63
C GLU A 123 -8.66 -21.50 9.30
N LEU A 124 -8.45 -20.62 8.31
CA LEU A 124 -9.02 -20.81 6.98
C LEU A 124 -8.33 -21.95 6.21
N ARG A 125 -7.02 -22.13 6.41
CA ARG A 125 -6.28 -23.27 5.85
C ARG A 125 -6.77 -24.58 6.46
N ASP A 126 -6.95 -24.61 7.78
CA ASP A 126 -7.49 -25.77 8.48
C ASP A 126 -8.91 -26.09 7.99
N LEU A 127 -9.76 -25.07 7.82
CA LEU A 127 -11.12 -25.23 7.29
C LEU A 127 -11.14 -25.80 5.85
N LEU A 128 -10.16 -25.42 5.03
CA LEU A 128 -10.00 -25.90 3.66
C LEU A 128 -9.25 -27.25 3.56
N GLY A 129 -8.80 -27.82 4.68
CA GLY A 129 -8.02 -29.05 4.70
C GLY A 129 -6.61 -28.92 4.10
N MET A 130 -6.05 -27.71 4.10
CA MET A 130 -4.70 -27.45 3.58
C MET A 130 -3.63 -27.87 4.59
N ALA A 131 -2.46 -28.30 4.10
CA ALA A 131 -1.32 -28.55 4.98
C ALA A 131 -0.82 -27.25 5.66
N ALA A 132 -0.27 -27.36 6.87
CA ALA A 132 0.13 -26.18 7.67
C ALA A 132 1.24 -25.34 7.02
N ASP A 133 2.06 -25.92 6.15
CA ASP A 133 3.12 -25.27 5.38
C ASP A 133 2.65 -24.79 3.99
N GLN A 134 1.52 -25.31 3.49
CA GLN A 134 0.92 -24.89 2.24
C GLN A 134 0.30 -23.49 2.38
N LYS A 135 0.77 -22.55 1.55
CA LYS A 135 0.32 -21.14 1.52
C LYS A 135 -0.50 -20.79 0.29
N TYR A 136 -0.50 -21.66 -0.72
CA TYR A 136 -1.12 -21.43 -2.01
C TYR A 136 -2.05 -22.58 -2.36
N LEU A 137 -3.21 -22.24 -2.89
CA LEU A 137 -4.22 -23.16 -3.37
C LEU A 137 -4.46 -22.89 -4.86
N SER A 138 -4.70 -23.92 -5.64
CA SER A 138 -5.06 -23.74 -7.05
C SER A 138 -6.52 -23.30 -7.21
N PRO A 139 -6.85 -22.50 -8.25
CA PRO A 139 -8.24 -22.19 -8.57
C PRO A 139 -9.12 -23.43 -8.75
N ALA A 140 -8.58 -24.51 -9.34
CA ALA A 140 -9.28 -25.77 -9.52
C ALA A 140 -9.62 -26.45 -8.20
N GLU A 141 -8.66 -26.52 -7.26
CA GLU A 141 -8.90 -27.07 -5.91
C GLU A 141 -9.96 -26.26 -5.17
N LEU A 142 -9.84 -24.92 -5.15
CA LEU A 142 -10.81 -24.06 -4.45
C LEU A 142 -12.23 -24.20 -5.03
N SER A 143 -12.35 -24.32 -6.35
CA SER A 143 -13.66 -24.47 -7.01
C SER A 143 -14.39 -25.75 -6.58
N LYS A 144 -13.65 -26.78 -6.17
CA LYS A 144 -14.15 -28.07 -5.71
C LYS A 144 -14.12 -28.22 -4.19
N ALA A 145 -13.58 -27.24 -3.47
CA ALA A 145 -13.40 -27.31 -2.02
C ALA A 145 -14.75 -27.43 -1.30
N THR A 146 -14.85 -28.46 -0.46
CA THR A 146 -15.97 -28.68 0.46
C THR A 146 -15.51 -28.39 1.88
N ILE A 147 -16.32 -27.66 2.63
CA ILE A 147 -16.04 -27.33 4.02
C ILE A 147 -17.20 -27.76 4.92
N ARG A 148 -16.90 -27.92 6.21
CA ARG A 148 -17.93 -28.04 7.25
C ARG A 148 -18.24 -26.65 7.79
N ASP A 149 -19.44 -26.14 7.51
CA ASP A 149 -19.87 -24.80 7.90
C ASP A 149 -19.76 -24.61 9.43
N PRO A 150 -18.97 -23.66 9.93
CA PRO A 150 -18.82 -23.41 11.36
C PRO A 150 -20.13 -23.03 12.07
N ARG A 151 -21.09 -22.42 11.35
CA ARG A 151 -22.37 -21.98 11.93
C ARG A 151 -23.39 -23.10 12.02
N THR A 152 -23.45 -23.97 11.00
CA THR A 152 -24.52 -24.98 10.86
C THR A 152 -24.05 -26.41 11.05
N GLY A 153 -22.73 -26.64 11.04
CA GLY A 153 -22.10 -27.96 11.13
C GLY A 153 -22.29 -28.86 9.91
N ARG A 154 -22.95 -28.38 8.86
CA ARG A 154 -23.25 -29.13 7.62
C ARG A 154 -22.13 -28.98 6.60
N GLU A 155 -21.93 -30.00 5.78
CA GLU A 155 -21.03 -29.92 4.62
C GLU A 155 -21.65 -29.09 3.50
N THR A 156 -20.83 -28.24 2.89
CA THR A 156 -21.23 -27.38 1.77
C THR A 156 -20.01 -27.04 0.92
N SER A 157 -20.22 -26.72 -0.36
CA SER A 157 -19.16 -26.10 -1.16
C SER A 157 -18.71 -24.79 -0.52
N PHE A 158 -17.41 -24.54 -0.50
CA PHE A 158 -16.81 -23.31 0.00
C PHE A 158 -17.42 -22.08 -0.67
N LEU A 159 -17.53 -22.06 -2.01
CA LEU A 159 -18.05 -20.90 -2.74
C LEU A 159 -19.53 -20.62 -2.43
N LEU A 160 -20.34 -21.69 -2.28
CA LEU A 160 -21.75 -21.55 -1.87
C LEU A 160 -21.88 -21.03 -0.43
N TRP A 161 -21.00 -21.46 0.46
CA TRP A 161 -20.98 -20.95 1.83
C TRP A 161 -20.59 -19.48 1.86
N VAL A 162 -19.54 -19.08 1.13
CA VAL A 162 -19.13 -17.68 1.04
C VAL A 162 -20.24 -16.78 0.48
N GLN A 163 -20.96 -17.25 -0.55
CA GLN A 163 -22.09 -16.52 -1.12
C GLN A 163 -23.26 -16.32 -0.13
N LYS A 164 -23.42 -17.24 0.83
CA LYS A 164 -24.43 -17.08 1.90
C LYS A 164 -23.99 -16.04 2.92
N ILE A 165 -22.75 -16.13 3.42
CA ILE A 165 -22.23 -15.20 4.44
C ILE A 165 -22.01 -13.78 3.87
N SER A 166 -21.76 -13.62 2.57
CA SER A 166 -21.61 -12.28 1.96
C SER A 166 -22.89 -11.45 2.07
N ARG A 167 -24.06 -12.09 2.22
CA ARG A 167 -25.34 -11.39 2.47
C ARG A 167 -25.42 -10.80 3.88
N ASP A 168 -24.66 -11.34 4.82
CA ASP A 168 -24.58 -10.88 6.21
C ASP A 168 -23.48 -9.83 6.42
N GLU A 169 -22.75 -9.43 5.38
CA GLU A 169 -21.61 -8.50 5.48
C GLU A 169 -21.96 -7.21 6.23
N ALA A 170 -23.17 -6.67 6.00
CA ALA A 170 -23.67 -5.47 6.65
C ALA A 170 -23.80 -5.58 8.19
N ARG A 171 -23.83 -6.80 8.73
CA ARG A 171 -23.92 -7.06 10.18
C ARG A 171 -22.56 -7.23 10.85
N GLY A 172 -21.47 -7.20 10.08
CA GLY A 172 -20.11 -7.47 10.54
C GLY A 172 -19.82 -8.97 10.56
N LEU A 173 -18.76 -9.37 9.87
CA LEU A 173 -18.32 -10.77 9.79
C LEU A 173 -17.16 -11.03 10.77
N PRO A 174 -17.15 -12.17 11.48
CA PRO A 174 -15.96 -12.69 12.15
C PRO A 174 -14.76 -12.78 11.19
N MET A 175 -13.55 -12.78 11.76
CA MET A 175 -12.31 -12.75 10.99
C MET A 175 -12.18 -13.91 9.99
N LEU A 176 -12.55 -15.13 10.39
CA LEU A 176 -12.53 -16.32 9.52
C LEU A 176 -13.42 -16.13 8.28
N GLU A 177 -14.66 -15.67 8.48
CA GLU A 177 -15.65 -15.45 7.43
C GLU A 177 -15.25 -14.31 6.49
N ARG A 178 -14.69 -13.24 7.05
CA ARG A 178 -14.12 -12.15 6.26
C ARG A 178 -12.96 -12.63 5.39
N LYS A 179 -12.06 -13.45 5.94
CA LYS A 179 -10.92 -14.02 5.21
C LYS A 179 -11.35 -15.00 4.13
N ALA A 180 -12.40 -15.77 4.38
CA ALA A 180 -13.01 -16.61 3.37
C ALA A 180 -13.66 -15.80 2.23
N LEU A 181 -14.35 -14.71 2.55
CA LEU A 181 -14.92 -13.79 1.56
C LEU A 181 -13.83 -13.19 0.67
N GLU A 182 -12.73 -12.70 1.27
CA GLU A 182 -11.56 -12.20 0.54
C GLU A 182 -10.99 -13.26 -0.43
N LEU A 183 -10.87 -14.52 0.00
CA LEU A 183 -10.38 -15.61 -0.86
C LEU A 183 -11.32 -15.90 -2.04
N ALA A 184 -12.64 -15.89 -1.83
CA ALA A 184 -13.61 -16.10 -2.91
C ALA A 184 -13.64 -14.91 -3.90
N MET A 185 -13.43 -13.69 -3.40
CA MET A 185 -13.26 -12.50 -4.25
C MET A 185 -12.01 -12.62 -5.12
N ASN A 186 -10.88 -13.10 -4.56
CA ASN A 186 -9.65 -13.36 -5.32
C ASN A 186 -9.87 -14.43 -6.40
N TYR A 187 -10.60 -15.50 -6.09
CA TYR A 187 -11.01 -16.51 -7.06
C TYR A 187 -11.86 -15.92 -8.19
N THR A 188 -12.82 -15.08 -7.85
CA THR A 188 -13.67 -14.38 -8.83
C THR A 188 -12.86 -13.43 -9.70
N ALA A 189 -11.91 -12.70 -9.10
CA ALA A 189 -11.00 -11.83 -9.82
C ALA A 189 -10.10 -12.60 -10.80
N TYR A 190 -9.63 -13.79 -10.42
CA TYR A 190 -8.90 -14.71 -11.32
C TYR A 190 -9.76 -15.10 -12.53
N ARG A 191 -11.00 -15.55 -12.30
CA ARG A 191 -11.91 -15.94 -13.39
C ARG A 191 -12.24 -14.78 -14.32
N ASN A 192 -12.56 -13.62 -13.76
CA ASN A 192 -12.88 -12.42 -14.54
C ASN A 192 -11.65 -11.91 -15.32
N HIS A 193 -10.45 -12.11 -14.79
CA HIS A 193 -9.21 -11.85 -15.51
C HIS A 193 -9.05 -12.80 -16.71
N ARG A 194 -9.11 -14.12 -16.49
CA ARG A 194 -8.99 -15.15 -17.54
C ARG A 194 -9.99 -14.93 -18.67
N ALA A 195 -11.23 -14.60 -18.30
CA ALA A 195 -12.32 -14.33 -19.23
C ALA A 195 -12.26 -12.95 -19.91
N GLY A 196 -11.25 -12.12 -19.63
CA GLY A 196 -11.10 -10.79 -20.23
C GLY A 196 -12.09 -9.72 -19.73
N LYS A 197 -12.94 -10.01 -18.74
CA LYS A 197 -13.93 -9.08 -18.18
C LYS A 197 -13.33 -7.89 -17.46
N ARG A 198 -12.11 -8.05 -16.92
CA ARG A 198 -11.37 -6.97 -16.24
C ARG A 198 -10.61 -6.06 -17.19
N LEU A 199 -10.57 -6.41 -18.47
CA LEU A 199 -9.79 -5.70 -19.48
C LEU A 199 -10.71 -4.81 -20.32
N GLY A 200 -11.24 -3.74 -19.72
CA GLY A 200 -11.98 -2.69 -20.42
C GLY A 200 -11.04 -1.92 -21.35
N ILE A 201 -11.27 -1.93 -22.66
CA ILE A 201 -10.32 -1.43 -23.68
C ILE A 201 -10.86 -0.31 -24.58
N LEU A 202 -12.18 -0.20 -24.74
CA LEU A 202 -12.81 0.84 -25.56
C LEU A 202 -13.98 1.48 -24.82
N PRO A 203 -14.11 2.81 -24.79
CA PRO A 203 -15.29 3.47 -24.25
C PRO A 203 -16.57 3.04 -24.98
N LEU A 204 -17.67 2.89 -24.23
CA LEU A 204 -19.01 2.79 -24.79
C LEU A 204 -19.51 4.18 -25.22
N PRO A 205 -19.82 4.39 -26.52
CA PRO A 205 -20.33 5.67 -26.98
C PRO A 205 -21.65 6.04 -26.31
N GLY A 206 -21.72 7.24 -25.75
CA GLY A 206 -22.96 7.78 -25.15
C GLY A 206 -23.34 7.20 -23.78
N ASP A 207 -22.50 6.38 -23.15
CA ASP A 207 -22.75 5.91 -21.79
C ASP A 207 -22.50 7.01 -20.75
N GLU A 208 -23.53 7.38 -19.99
CA GLU A 208 -23.47 8.40 -18.94
C GLU A 208 -22.51 8.02 -17.80
N HIS A 209 -22.26 6.73 -17.62
CA HIS A 209 -21.39 6.19 -16.57
C HIS A 209 -19.97 5.92 -17.05
N GLU A 210 -19.64 6.28 -18.30
CA GLU A 210 -18.32 6.15 -18.91
C GLU A 210 -17.73 4.72 -18.85
N HIS A 211 -18.55 3.67 -18.94
CA HIS A 211 -18.07 2.29 -18.96
C HIS A 211 -17.34 1.99 -20.27
N TRP A 212 -16.33 1.13 -20.17
CA TRP A 212 -15.59 0.62 -21.32
C TRP A 212 -15.98 -0.84 -21.59
N LEU A 213 -16.14 -1.16 -22.87
CA LEU A 213 -16.25 -2.53 -23.36
C LEU A 213 -14.99 -3.31 -22.99
N SER A 214 -15.20 -4.44 -22.31
CA SER A 214 -14.13 -5.38 -22.03
C SER A 214 -13.81 -6.27 -23.23
N VAL A 215 -12.66 -6.93 -23.21
CA VAL A 215 -12.33 -7.96 -24.22
C VAL A 215 -13.39 -9.09 -24.22
N ALA A 216 -13.97 -9.40 -23.06
CA ALA A 216 -15.06 -10.37 -22.96
C ALA A 216 -16.29 -9.92 -23.76
N ASP A 217 -16.68 -8.65 -23.61
CA ASP A 217 -17.84 -8.07 -24.30
C ASP A 217 -17.58 -7.97 -25.80
N LEU A 218 -16.35 -7.63 -26.19
CA LEU A 218 -15.94 -7.54 -27.59
C LEU A 218 -15.96 -8.88 -28.32
N VAL A 219 -15.56 -9.97 -27.64
CA VAL A 219 -15.44 -11.30 -28.25
C VAL A 219 -16.71 -12.12 -28.13
N GLY A 220 -17.39 -12.04 -26.97
CA GLY A 220 -18.54 -12.86 -26.62
C GLY A 220 -19.89 -12.14 -26.60
N GLY A 221 -19.92 -10.80 -26.68
CA GLY A 221 -21.15 -10.02 -26.62
C GLY A 221 -21.95 -10.01 -27.91
N ASP A 222 -23.25 -9.74 -27.76
CA ASP A 222 -24.14 -9.40 -28.87
C ASP A 222 -23.81 -7.97 -29.34
N LEU A 223 -22.67 -7.81 -30.02
CA LEU A 223 -22.27 -6.56 -30.69
C LEU A 223 -23.36 -6.03 -31.64
N GLN A 224 -24.37 -6.84 -31.98
CA GLN A 224 -25.50 -6.44 -32.81
C GLN A 224 -26.38 -5.37 -32.14
N SER A 225 -26.38 -5.26 -30.80
CA SER A 225 -27.12 -4.22 -30.08
C SER A 225 -26.36 -2.90 -29.94
N ILE A 226 -25.07 -2.86 -30.30
CA ILE A 226 -24.22 -1.67 -30.21
C ILE A 226 -24.02 -1.12 -31.62
N GLU A 227 -24.42 0.12 -31.85
CA GLU A 227 -24.33 0.77 -33.16
C GLU A 227 -22.84 1.02 -33.55
N ASP A 228 -22.23 0.08 -34.29
CA ASP A 228 -20.84 0.16 -34.78
C ASP A 228 -20.78 0.79 -36.18
N SER A 229 -21.26 2.03 -36.31
CA SER A 229 -21.29 2.75 -37.60
C SER A 229 -19.90 2.89 -38.26
N SER A 230 -18.82 2.82 -37.47
CA SER A 230 -17.43 2.90 -37.93
C SER A 230 -16.72 1.56 -38.10
N GLY A 231 -17.38 0.42 -37.85
CA GLY A 231 -16.80 -0.93 -37.92
C GLY A 231 -15.60 -1.15 -36.99
N THR A 232 -15.49 -0.34 -35.94
CA THR A 232 -14.33 -0.27 -35.06
C THR A 232 -14.31 -1.42 -34.07
N PHE A 233 -15.47 -1.79 -33.53
CA PHE A 233 -15.57 -2.92 -32.60
C PHE A 233 -15.35 -4.24 -33.36
N ALA A 234 -15.95 -4.39 -34.55
CA ALA A 234 -15.69 -5.56 -35.41
C ALA A 234 -14.20 -5.73 -35.73
N ARG A 235 -13.51 -4.64 -36.12
CA ARG A 235 -12.07 -4.66 -36.41
C ARG A 235 -11.24 -5.00 -35.17
N ALA A 236 -11.54 -4.40 -34.02
CA ALA A 236 -10.83 -4.68 -32.77
C ALA A 236 -11.00 -6.15 -32.35
N ARG A 237 -12.19 -6.74 -32.55
CA ARG A 237 -12.45 -8.16 -32.28
C ARG A 237 -11.58 -9.06 -33.16
N GLU A 238 -11.56 -8.81 -34.47
CA GLU A 238 -10.76 -9.58 -35.43
C GLU A 238 -9.26 -9.49 -35.10
N GLN A 239 -8.77 -8.28 -34.81
CA GLN A 239 -7.37 -8.05 -34.44
C GLN A 239 -7.01 -8.75 -33.12
N PHE A 240 -7.88 -8.74 -32.11
CA PHE A 240 -7.64 -9.48 -30.86
C PHE A 240 -7.53 -10.99 -31.12
N GLN A 241 -8.41 -11.55 -31.97
CA GLN A 241 -8.34 -12.96 -32.36
C GLN A 241 -7.04 -13.29 -33.11
N LYS A 242 -6.57 -12.40 -34.00
CA LYS A 242 -5.27 -12.52 -34.68
C LYS A 242 -4.10 -12.52 -33.69
N VAL A 243 -4.10 -11.58 -32.73
CA VAL A 243 -3.09 -11.55 -31.65
C VAL A 243 -3.06 -12.88 -30.90
N ARG A 244 -4.22 -13.38 -30.46
CA ARG A 244 -4.31 -14.64 -29.73
C ARG A 244 -3.80 -15.81 -30.57
N ALA A 245 -4.20 -15.91 -31.84
CA ALA A 245 -3.74 -16.98 -32.73
C ALA A 245 -2.20 -16.94 -32.94
N ALA A 246 -1.63 -15.75 -33.11
CA ALA A 246 -0.19 -15.57 -33.22
C ALA A 246 0.55 -15.95 -31.92
N PHE A 247 -0.03 -15.62 -30.76
CA PHE A 247 0.50 -16.03 -29.47
C PHE A 247 0.50 -17.57 -29.30
N LEU A 248 -0.64 -18.22 -29.56
CA LEU A 248 -0.78 -19.68 -29.41
C LEU A 248 0.07 -20.47 -30.41
N SER A 249 0.33 -19.92 -31.60
CA SER A 249 1.26 -20.51 -32.57
C SER A 249 2.75 -20.29 -32.23
N LYS A 250 3.04 -19.61 -31.10
CA LYS A 250 4.39 -19.26 -30.65
C LYS A 250 5.21 -18.43 -31.66
N SER A 251 4.53 -17.68 -32.53
CA SER A 251 5.17 -16.80 -33.51
C SER A 251 5.35 -15.39 -32.94
N ALA A 252 6.56 -15.08 -32.45
CA ALA A 252 6.88 -13.78 -31.87
C ALA A 252 6.72 -12.64 -32.90
N GLU A 253 7.14 -12.85 -34.14
CA GLU A 253 7.00 -11.86 -35.21
C GLU A 253 5.53 -11.54 -35.51
N ALA A 254 4.71 -12.57 -35.73
CA ALA A 254 3.27 -12.39 -35.98
C ALA A 254 2.56 -11.78 -34.78
N PHE A 255 2.94 -12.15 -33.56
CA PHE A 255 2.38 -11.60 -32.33
C PHE A 255 2.69 -10.11 -32.19
N ASN A 256 3.95 -9.71 -32.41
CA ASN A 256 4.39 -8.33 -32.30
C ASN A 256 3.70 -7.44 -33.34
N ALA A 257 3.58 -7.92 -34.58
CA ALA A 257 2.88 -7.22 -35.65
C ALA A 257 1.37 -7.07 -35.35
N ALA A 258 0.69 -8.16 -35.00
CA ALA A 258 -0.75 -8.13 -34.68
C ALA A 258 -1.03 -7.27 -33.43
N SER A 259 -0.15 -7.32 -32.43
CA SER A 259 -0.26 -6.50 -31.21
C SER A 259 -0.15 -5.02 -31.52
N ALA A 260 0.81 -4.63 -32.37
CA ALA A 260 0.97 -3.24 -32.77
C ALA A 260 -0.27 -2.71 -33.51
N GLU A 261 -0.85 -3.51 -34.41
CA GLU A 261 -2.06 -3.15 -35.16
C GLU A 261 -3.28 -3.01 -34.23
N PHE A 262 -3.47 -3.96 -33.33
CA PHE A 262 -4.54 -3.94 -32.34
C PHE A 262 -4.45 -2.70 -31.44
N ILE A 263 -3.28 -2.46 -30.83
CA ILE A 263 -3.07 -1.33 -29.93
C ILE A 263 -3.23 0.01 -30.67
N ALA A 264 -2.71 0.13 -31.89
CA ALA A 264 -2.87 1.34 -32.70
C ALA A 264 -4.35 1.64 -33.01
N THR A 265 -5.14 0.59 -33.29
CA THR A 265 -6.59 0.71 -33.50
C THR A 265 -7.29 1.23 -32.25
N LEU A 266 -7.00 0.64 -31.09
CA LEU A 266 -7.56 1.09 -29.81
C LEU A 266 -7.19 2.54 -29.47
N GLN A 267 -5.93 2.92 -29.67
CA GLN A 267 -5.45 4.28 -29.40
C GLN A 267 -6.05 5.33 -30.34
N THR A 268 -6.37 4.95 -31.57
CA THR A 268 -7.00 5.84 -32.57
C THR A 268 -8.50 5.98 -32.34
N ALA A 269 -9.16 4.89 -31.92
CA ALA A 269 -10.59 4.83 -31.69
C ALA A 269 -11.00 5.41 -30.32
N GLY A 270 -10.29 5.04 -29.25
CA GLY A 270 -10.66 5.37 -27.87
C GLY A 270 -11.00 6.85 -27.64
N PRO A 271 -10.13 7.80 -28.03
CA PRO A 271 -10.40 9.24 -27.86
C PRO A 271 -11.61 9.76 -28.64
N LYS A 272 -12.06 9.05 -29.69
CA LYS A 272 -13.24 9.41 -30.48
C LYS A 272 -14.53 8.88 -29.86
N LEU A 273 -14.45 7.79 -29.09
CA LEU A 273 -15.60 7.09 -28.52
C LEU A 273 -15.99 7.62 -27.13
N GLY A 274 -15.04 8.16 -26.36
CA GLY A 274 -15.33 8.70 -25.03
C GLY A 274 -14.09 9.19 -24.28
N VAL A 275 -14.21 9.27 -22.94
CA VAL A 275 -13.10 9.69 -22.07
C VAL A 275 -11.96 8.68 -22.17
N TYR A 276 -10.80 9.16 -22.63
CA TYR A 276 -9.60 8.33 -22.82
C TYR A 276 -8.36 9.04 -22.26
N PRO A 277 -7.52 8.37 -21.44
CA PRO A 277 -6.35 9.00 -20.83
C PRO A 277 -5.29 9.35 -21.89
N SER A 278 -4.57 10.46 -21.67
CA SER A 278 -3.46 10.84 -22.54
C SER A 278 -2.27 9.89 -22.38
N GLN A 279 -1.53 9.65 -23.47
CA GLN A 279 -0.34 8.78 -23.46
C GLN A 279 0.67 9.18 -22.40
N ARG A 280 0.90 10.48 -22.25
CA ARG A 280 1.79 11.03 -21.22
C ARG A 280 1.39 10.57 -19.81
N LYS A 281 0.08 10.54 -19.49
CA LYS A 281 -0.40 10.09 -18.17
C LYS A 281 -0.11 8.60 -17.95
N LEU A 282 -0.29 7.78 -18.99
CA LEU A 282 0.02 6.34 -18.95
C LEU A 282 1.53 6.11 -18.76
N ASP A 283 2.37 6.84 -19.51
CA ASP A 283 3.82 6.77 -19.39
C ASP A 283 4.32 7.14 -17.99
N TRP A 284 3.77 8.21 -17.38
CA TRP A 284 4.12 8.59 -16.01
C TRP A 284 3.79 7.50 -15.00
N GLU A 285 2.65 6.81 -15.18
CA GLU A 285 2.23 5.74 -14.27
C GLU A 285 3.08 4.48 -14.44
N VAL A 286 3.37 4.06 -15.68
CA VAL A 286 4.31 2.97 -15.96
C VAL A 286 5.70 3.30 -15.38
N ALA A 287 6.20 4.52 -15.60
CA ALA A 287 7.48 4.96 -15.03
C ALA A 287 7.46 4.95 -13.50
N TYR A 288 6.36 5.38 -12.87
CA TYR A 288 6.20 5.34 -11.41
C TYR A 288 6.26 3.90 -10.85
N ASN A 289 5.58 2.96 -11.50
CA ASN A 289 5.57 1.55 -11.09
C ASN A 289 6.97 0.91 -11.15
N HIS A 290 7.72 1.20 -12.22
CA HIS A 290 9.06 0.64 -12.41
C HIS A 290 10.14 1.35 -11.58
N TRP A 291 10.06 2.67 -11.42
CA TRP A 291 11.04 3.43 -10.63
C TRP A 291 10.83 3.22 -9.12
N ALA A 292 9.60 3.02 -8.65
CA ALA A 292 9.29 2.80 -7.23
C ALA A 292 10.01 3.81 -6.28
N PRO A 293 9.74 5.13 -6.38
CA PRO A 293 10.49 6.18 -5.69
C PRO A 293 10.64 5.99 -4.17
N PHE A 294 9.62 5.44 -3.52
CA PHE A 294 9.63 5.17 -2.08
C PHE A 294 10.60 4.04 -1.69
N ARG A 295 10.93 3.13 -2.62
CA ARG A 295 11.97 2.13 -2.43
C ARG A 295 13.35 2.76 -2.35
N PHE A 296 13.68 3.61 -3.32
CA PHE A 296 14.92 4.38 -3.31
C PHE A 296 15.02 5.28 -2.07
N ALA A 297 13.91 5.89 -1.68
CA ALA A 297 13.86 6.71 -0.47
C ALA A 297 14.26 5.93 0.80
N TRP A 298 13.75 4.71 1.01
CA TRP A 298 14.12 3.96 2.21
C TRP A 298 15.55 3.43 2.13
N ILE A 299 16.06 3.07 0.95
CA ILE A 299 17.46 2.68 0.75
C ILE A 299 18.38 3.84 1.15
N PHE A 300 18.13 5.06 0.65
CA PHE A 300 18.92 6.23 1.00
C PHE A 300 18.79 6.61 2.49
N ALA A 301 17.59 6.52 3.07
CA ALA A 301 17.40 6.75 4.51
C ALA A 301 18.15 5.70 5.36
N MET A 302 18.16 4.44 4.94
CA MET A 302 18.84 3.36 5.65
C MET A 302 20.36 3.54 5.60
N LEU A 303 20.90 3.86 4.43
CA LEU A 303 22.33 4.19 4.29
C LEU A 303 22.69 5.43 5.13
N SER A 304 21.83 6.46 5.12
CA SER A 304 21.99 7.63 5.98
C SER A 304 22.03 7.24 7.46
N PHE A 305 21.10 6.41 7.94
CA PHE A 305 21.07 5.93 9.31
C PHE A 305 22.40 5.29 9.72
N PHE A 306 22.90 4.33 8.93
CA PHE A 306 24.15 3.65 9.25
C PHE A 306 25.36 4.58 9.22
N LEU A 307 25.47 5.47 8.23
CA LEU A 307 26.61 6.39 8.12
C LEU A 307 26.59 7.45 9.23
N VAL A 308 25.43 8.02 9.55
CA VAL A 308 25.32 9.00 10.63
C VAL A 308 25.58 8.32 11.99
N ALA A 309 25.05 7.11 12.22
CA ALA A 309 25.33 6.35 13.44
C ALA A 309 26.82 6.01 13.57
N LEU A 310 27.47 5.54 12.50
CA LEU A 310 28.91 5.29 12.48
C LEU A 310 29.73 6.58 12.67
N SER A 311 29.23 7.72 12.17
CA SER A 311 29.83 9.03 12.41
C SER A 311 29.78 9.44 13.88
N MET A 312 28.94 8.84 14.73
CA MET A 312 28.95 9.16 16.16
C MET A 312 30.13 8.50 16.89
N GLY A 313 30.54 7.31 16.44
CA GLY A 313 31.72 6.61 16.96
C GLY A 313 33.05 7.08 16.35
N THR A 314 33.01 7.77 15.21
CA THR A 314 34.20 8.25 14.49
C THR A 314 34.21 9.78 14.43
N LYS A 315 35.37 10.44 14.56
CA LYS A 315 35.45 11.92 14.39
C LYS A 315 35.31 12.38 12.92
N GLY A 316 34.85 11.50 12.02
CA GLY A 316 34.81 11.72 10.58
C GLY A 316 33.71 12.71 10.14
N LYS A 317 34.08 13.98 9.92
CA LYS A 317 33.21 14.99 9.28
C LYS A 317 32.68 14.56 7.90
N PRO A 318 33.46 13.89 7.02
CA PRO A 318 32.95 13.46 5.71
C PRO A 318 31.81 12.44 5.82
N LEU A 319 31.93 11.49 6.75
CA LEU A 319 30.94 10.44 6.93
C LEU A 319 29.58 11.01 7.33
N TYR A 320 29.59 11.99 8.24
CA TYR A 320 28.39 12.73 8.64
C TYR A 320 27.77 13.49 7.46
N ALA A 321 28.59 14.21 6.67
CA ALA A 321 28.12 14.99 5.54
C ALA A 321 27.50 14.10 4.44
N ILE A 322 28.12 12.95 4.13
CA ILE A 322 27.58 11.96 3.19
C ILE A 322 26.25 11.40 3.72
N GLY A 323 26.19 11.06 5.01
CA GLY A 323 24.98 10.57 5.66
C GLY A 323 23.82 11.57 5.56
N VAL A 324 24.05 12.85 5.85
CA VAL A 324 23.04 13.91 5.68
C VAL A 324 22.66 14.10 4.20
N GLY A 325 23.63 14.05 3.28
CA GLY A 325 23.38 14.12 1.84
C GLY A 325 22.46 13.01 1.34
N LEU A 326 22.66 11.78 1.81
CA LEU A 326 21.77 10.65 1.52
C LEU A 326 20.38 10.84 2.12
N PHE A 327 20.26 11.45 3.30
CA PHE A 327 18.94 11.76 3.87
C PHE A 327 18.19 12.82 3.03
N VAL A 328 18.90 13.81 2.50
CA VAL A 328 18.33 14.78 1.56
C VAL A 328 17.88 14.11 0.25
N LEU A 329 18.66 13.15 -0.27
CA LEU A 329 18.25 12.35 -1.43
C LEU A 329 17.03 11.48 -1.15
N SER A 330 16.94 10.89 0.06
CA SER A 330 15.74 10.18 0.52
C SER A 330 14.52 11.10 0.52
N PHE A 331 14.66 12.30 1.08
CA PHE A 331 13.61 13.32 1.09
C PHE A 331 13.19 13.74 -0.32
N ALA A 332 14.14 13.97 -1.22
CA ALA A 332 13.86 14.31 -2.62
C ALA A 332 13.13 13.17 -3.36
N ALA A 333 13.51 11.91 -3.14
CA ALA A 333 12.83 10.75 -3.71
C ALA A 333 11.38 10.63 -3.21
N MET A 334 11.12 10.90 -1.92
CA MET A 334 9.75 10.94 -1.39
C MET A 334 8.92 12.06 -2.03
N LEU A 335 9.47 13.27 -2.18
CA LEU A 335 8.78 14.38 -2.83
C LEU A 335 8.45 14.07 -4.30
N ALA A 336 9.39 13.48 -5.04
CA ALA A 336 9.15 13.04 -6.41
C ALA A 336 8.08 11.95 -6.48
N GLY A 337 8.11 10.98 -5.56
CA GLY A 337 7.09 9.94 -5.45
C GLY A 337 5.69 10.49 -5.19
N PHE A 338 5.58 11.48 -4.30
CA PHE A 338 4.30 12.16 -4.06
C PHE A 338 3.85 13.01 -5.25
N ALA A 339 4.75 13.76 -5.88
CA ALA A 339 4.43 14.56 -7.05
C ALA A 339 3.89 13.71 -8.22
N LEU A 340 4.53 12.57 -8.50
CA LEU A 340 4.07 11.61 -9.50
C LEU A 340 2.71 11.03 -9.11
N ARG A 341 2.53 10.60 -7.86
CA ARG A 341 1.27 10.03 -7.37
C ARG A 341 0.10 11.04 -7.47
N ILE A 342 0.35 12.32 -7.19
CA ILE A 342 -0.63 13.41 -7.37
C ILE A 342 -0.92 13.63 -8.85
N ALA A 343 0.11 13.64 -9.72
CA ALA A 343 -0.07 13.81 -11.16
C ALA A 343 -0.89 12.67 -11.80
N ILE A 344 -0.72 11.44 -11.31
CA ILE A 344 -1.44 10.25 -11.80
C ILE A 344 -2.88 10.22 -11.27
N SER A 345 -3.05 10.39 -9.95
CA SER A 345 -4.35 10.25 -9.28
C SER A 345 -5.24 11.49 -9.36
N GLY A 346 -4.65 12.67 -9.62
CA GLY A 346 -5.36 13.95 -9.63
C GLY A 346 -5.76 14.45 -8.23
N ARG A 347 -5.27 13.82 -7.15
CA ARG A 347 -5.67 14.11 -5.78
C ARG A 347 -4.50 14.04 -4.80
N ALA A 348 -4.69 14.62 -3.62
CA ALA A 348 -3.75 14.48 -2.53
C ALA A 348 -3.68 13.00 -2.05
N PRO A 349 -2.49 12.51 -1.66
CA PRO A 349 -2.26 11.13 -1.25
C PRO A 349 -2.55 11.00 0.26
N VAL A 350 -3.82 11.03 0.64
CA VAL A 350 -4.29 11.04 2.05
C VAL A 350 -5.46 10.08 2.29
N THR A 351 -5.59 9.07 1.46
CA THR A 351 -6.87 8.36 1.27
C THR A 351 -6.86 6.91 1.73
N ASN A 352 -5.68 6.35 1.98
CA ASN A 352 -5.52 5.00 2.50
C ASN A 352 -4.34 4.93 3.47
N MET A 353 -4.17 3.77 4.12
CA MET A 353 -3.15 3.58 5.15
C MET A 353 -1.72 3.61 4.60
N TYR A 354 -1.50 3.10 3.38
CA TYR A 354 -0.20 3.20 2.72
C TYR A 354 0.21 4.66 2.58
N GLU A 355 -0.69 5.51 2.07
CA GLU A 355 -0.47 6.94 1.89
C GLU A 355 -0.19 7.65 3.22
N SER A 356 -0.89 7.29 4.30
CA SER A 356 -0.61 7.81 5.64
C SER A 356 0.80 7.46 6.13
N VAL A 357 1.27 6.21 5.97
CA VAL A 357 2.61 5.78 6.44
C VAL A 357 3.71 6.48 5.67
N VAL A 358 3.57 6.57 4.35
CA VAL A 358 4.56 7.26 3.51
C VAL A 358 4.56 8.77 3.80
N TYR A 359 3.40 9.36 4.13
CA TYR A 359 3.31 10.76 4.53
C TYR A 359 3.91 11.00 5.93
N LEU A 360 3.74 10.05 6.85
CA LEU A 360 4.43 10.06 8.15
C LEU A 360 5.95 10.07 7.95
N ALA A 361 6.48 9.20 7.09
CA ALA A 361 7.91 9.17 6.77
C ALA A 361 8.41 10.52 6.20
N LEU A 362 7.65 11.13 5.29
CA LEU A 362 7.95 12.47 4.78
C LEU A 362 7.94 13.51 5.91
N GLY A 363 6.91 13.52 6.76
CA GLY A 363 6.81 14.44 7.89
C GLY A 363 7.98 14.29 8.86
N THR A 364 8.41 13.06 9.14
CA THR A 364 9.55 12.80 10.02
C THR A 364 10.85 13.28 9.38
N ALA A 365 11.00 13.11 8.06
CA ALA A 365 12.14 13.67 7.34
C ALA A 365 12.13 15.20 7.31
N VAL A 366 10.96 15.84 7.15
CA VAL A 366 10.81 17.31 7.27
C VAL A 366 11.28 17.76 8.64
N PHE A 367 10.74 17.19 9.72
CA PHE A 367 11.16 17.58 11.07
C PHE A 367 12.64 17.28 11.31
N GLY A 368 13.13 16.11 10.92
CA GLY A 368 14.54 15.74 11.04
C GLY A 368 15.48 16.73 10.36
N LEU A 369 15.18 17.13 9.12
CA LEU A 369 15.96 18.12 8.38
C LEU A 369 15.85 19.54 8.97
N LEU A 370 14.67 19.93 9.46
CA LEU A 370 14.49 21.22 10.14
C LEU A 370 15.31 21.28 11.44
N PHE A 371 15.23 20.24 12.27
CA PHE A 371 16.03 20.15 13.49
C PHE A 371 17.52 20.08 13.18
N GLU A 372 17.93 19.42 12.10
CA GLU A 372 19.32 19.43 11.65
C GLU A 372 19.78 20.82 11.25
N ALA A 373 18.98 21.54 10.46
CA ALA A 373 19.31 22.90 10.01
C ALA A 373 19.51 23.86 11.21
N ILE A 374 18.72 23.71 12.26
CA ILE A 374 18.75 24.57 13.45
C ILE A 374 19.82 24.15 14.46
N TYR A 375 19.93 22.86 14.77
CA TYR A 375 20.70 22.35 15.91
C TYR A 375 21.92 21.49 15.55
N ARG A 376 22.08 21.07 14.29
CA ARG A 376 23.19 20.23 13.80
C ARG A 376 23.45 19.00 14.68
N SER A 377 22.37 18.32 15.07
CA SER A 377 22.42 17.23 16.04
C SER A 377 22.41 15.86 15.35
N ARG A 378 23.53 15.13 15.48
CA ARG A 378 23.68 13.76 14.96
C ARG A 378 22.59 12.82 15.48
N TYR A 379 22.21 12.96 16.75
CA TYR A 379 21.19 12.11 17.37
C TYR A 379 19.81 12.27 16.73
N VAL A 380 19.42 13.52 16.42
CA VAL A 380 18.13 13.78 15.77
C VAL A 380 18.14 13.22 14.36
N MET A 381 19.27 13.35 13.64
CA MET A 381 19.41 12.78 12.31
C MET A 381 19.34 11.25 12.32
N VAL A 382 19.98 10.57 13.29
CA VAL A 382 19.85 9.11 13.47
C VAL A 382 18.40 8.72 13.74
N ALA A 383 17.71 9.43 14.66
CA ALA A 383 16.31 9.15 14.97
C ALA A 383 15.40 9.33 13.75
N ALA A 384 15.55 10.44 13.02
CA ALA A 384 14.76 10.73 11.84
C ALA A 384 15.00 9.72 10.72
N ALA A 385 16.27 9.37 10.46
CA ALA A 385 16.64 8.36 9.49
C ALA A 385 16.06 6.99 9.85
N ALA A 386 16.21 6.54 11.10
CA ALA A 386 15.68 5.26 11.56
C ALA A 386 14.15 5.16 11.39
N VAL A 387 13.41 6.17 11.86
CA VAL A 387 11.94 6.19 11.78
C VAL A 387 11.48 6.24 10.32
N THR A 388 12.11 7.07 9.49
CA THR A 388 11.80 7.17 8.05
C THR A 388 12.06 5.83 7.35
N THR A 389 13.19 5.19 7.63
CA THR A 389 13.54 3.87 7.09
C THR A 389 12.51 2.81 7.47
N VAL A 390 12.17 2.69 8.76
CA VAL A 390 11.21 1.68 9.22
C VAL A 390 9.83 1.91 8.60
N ALA A 391 9.35 3.15 8.57
CA ALA A 391 8.04 3.48 7.99
C ALA A 391 7.97 3.13 6.50
N LEU A 392 8.98 3.48 5.71
CA LEU A 392 8.99 3.21 4.28
C LEU A 392 9.24 1.73 3.95
N ILE A 393 10.07 1.02 4.73
CA ILE A 393 10.24 -0.44 4.60
C ILE A 393 8.89 -1.13 4.83
N LEU A 394 8.15 -0.72 5.86
CA LEU A 394 6.82 -1.25 6.14
C LEU A 394 5.88 -1.00 4.95
N ALA A 395 5.88 0.21 4.39
CA ALA A 395 5.05 0.57 3.24
C ALA A 395 5.39 -0.24 1.97
N ASP A 396 6.67 -0.49 1.67
CA ASP A 396 7.11 -1.22 0.47
C ASP A 396 6.97 -2.76 0.62
N ASN A 397 7.21 -3.30 1.83
CA ASN A 397 7.31 -4.74 2.06
C ASN A 397 6.05 -5.38 2.65
N CYS A 398 5.05 -4.60 3.07
CA CYS A 398 3.78 -5.12 3.57
C CYS A 398 2.57 -4.72 2.70
N PRO A 399 2.57 -4.96 1.37
CA PRO A 399 1.51 -4.49 0.47
C PRO A 399 0.15 -5.12 0.73
N ALA A 400 0.10 -6.30 1.37
CA ALA A 400 -1.15 -6.95 1.79
C ALA A 400 -1.86 -6.19 2.93
N ILE A 401 -1.10 -5.43 3.72
CA ILE A 401 -1.62 -4.60 4.83
C ILE A 401 -1.73 -3.15 4.38
N LEU A 402 -0.72 -2.65 3.68
CA LEU A 402 -0.58 -1.30 3.18
C LEU A 402 -0.67 -1.31 1.65
N ASP A 403 -1.90 -1.34 1.13
CA ASP A 403 -2.15 -1.40 -0.31
C ASP A 403 -1.68 -0.09 -1.02
N PRO A 404 -0.63 -0.15 -1.86
CA PRO A 404 -0.13 1.03 -2.56
C PRO A 404 -0.99 1.42 -3.78
N SER A 405 -1.95 0.58 -4.18
CA SER A 405 -2.76 0.74 -5.38
C SER A 405 -3.59 2.02 -5.34
N LEU A 406 -3.74 2.66 -6.50
CA LEU A 406 -4.51 3.89 -6.64
C LEU A 406 -5.96 3.52 -6.99
N LYS A 407 -6.82 3.41 -5.98
CA LYS A 407 -8.25 3.09 -6.16
C LYS A 407 -9.10 4.36 -6.34
N PRO A 408 -10.24 4.26 -7.04
CA PRO A 408 -11.26 5.30 -7.00
C PRO A 408 -11.67 5.59 -5.56
N LEU A 409 -12.01 6.86 -5.31
CA LEU A 409 -12.43 7.27 -4.00
C LEU A 409 -13.89 6.94 -3.74
N GLN A 410 -14.15 6.49 -2.51
CA GLN A 410 -15.48 6.49 -1.93
C GLN A 410 -16.10 7.89 -2.05
N PRO A 411 -17.40 8.03 -2.34
CA PRO A 411 -18.02 9.32 -2.61
C PRO A 411 -17.73 10.39 -1.54
N VAL A 412 -17.77 10.01 -0.26
CA VAL A 412 -17.49 10.90 0.89
C VAL A 412 -16.06 11.45 0.93
N LEU A 413 -15.11 10.77 0.28
CA LEU A 413 -13.70 11.18 0.23
C LEU A 413 -13.37 12.06 -0.98
N ARG A 414 -14.31 12.25 -1.92
CA ARG A 414 -14.05 12.99 -3.17
C ARG A 414 -13.98 14.50 -2.90
N SER A 415 -12.92 15.13 -3.42
CA SER A 415 -12.78 16.59 -3.54
C SER A 415 -13.09 17.40 -2.27
N ASN A 416 -12.60 16.93 -1.11
CA ASN A 416 -12.91 17.53 0.17
C ASN A 416 -11.67 18.23 0.80
N PHE A 417 -11.68 19.56 0.78
CA PHE A 417 -10.64 20.40 1.38
C PHE A 417 -10.47 20.11 2.88
N TRP A 418 -11.57 19.95 3.61
CA TRP A 418 -11.56 19.68 5.04
C TRP A 418 -10.91 18.34 5.36
N LEU A 419 -11.24 17.29 4.59
CA LEU A 419 -10.61 15.98 4.72
C LEU A 419 -9.10 16.07 4.55
N VAL A 420 -8.65 16.71 3.47
CA VAL A 420 -7.22 16.77 3.12
C VAL A 420 -6.45 17.50 4.22
N THR A 421 -6.93 18.67 4.64
CA THR A 421 -6.28 19.44 5.70
C THR A 421 -6.28 18.67 7.02
N HIS A 422 -7.42 18.08 7.42
CA HIS A 422 -7.53 17.25 8.61
C HIS A 422 -6.51 16.10 8.64
N VAL A 423 -6.52 15.24 7.60
CA VAL A 423 -5.70 14.04 7.56
C VAL A 423 -4.21 14.40 7.50
N MET A 424 -3.84 15.43 6.74
CA MET A 424 -2.46 15.91 6.70
C MET A 424 -2.01 16.45 8.06
N SER A 425 -2.81 17.27 8.74
CA SER A 425 -2.48 17.79 10.07
C SER A 425 -2.32 16.67 11.11
N ILE A 426 -3.24 15.72 11.16
CA ILE A 426 -3.14 14.57 12.09
C ILE A 426 -1.93 13.70 11.75
N THR A 427 -1.71 13.34 10.49
CA THR A 427 -0.59 12.46 10.12
C THR A 427 0.76 13.16 10.35
N LEU A 428 0.84 14.48 10.16
CA LEU A 428 2.02 15.27 10.48
C LEU A 428 2.27 15.31 12.01
N SER A 429 1.22 15.30 12.83
CA SER A 429 1.36 15.13 14.29
C SER A 429 2.02 13.80 14.64
N TYR A 430 1.59 12.72 13.97
CA TYR A 430 2.15 11.38 14.17
C TYR A 430 3.62 11.31 13.78
N ALA A 431 4.02 12.05 12.74
CA ALA A 431 5.42 12.17 12.34
C ALA A 431 6.29 12.86 13.41
N ALA A 432 5.77 13.89 14.08
CA ALA A 432 6.44 14.54 15.20
C ALA A 432 6.56 13.61 16.42
N PHE A 433 5.49 12.88 16.75
CA PHE A 433 5.50 11.89 17.82
C PHE A 433 6.43 10.71 17.52
N ALA A 434 6.49 10.26 16.25
CA ALA A 434 7.42 9.21 15.83
C ALA A 434 8.88 9.67 15.93
N LEU A 435 9.16 10.94 15.64
CA LEU A 435 10.49 11.51 15.89
C LEU A 435 10.81 11.56 17.40
N ALA A 436 9.84 11.95 18.24
CA ALA A 436 9.99 11.94 19.70
C ALA A 436 10.20 10.52 20.26
N LEU A 437 9.56 9.51 19.67
CA LEU A 437 9.80 8.08 19.94
C LEU A 437 11.25 7.71 19.61
N GLY A 438 11.74 8.08 18.42
CA GLY A 438 13.12 7.81 18.00
C GLY A 438 14.17 8.45 18.93
N VAL A 439 14.00 9.73 19.26
CA VAL A 439 14.89 10.44 20.20
C VAL A 439 14.76 9.89 21.64
N GLY A 440 13.55 9.53 22.07
CA GLY A 440 13.30 8.89 23.35
C GLY A 440 14.04 7.56 23.49
N ASN A 441 14.00 6.72 22.45
CA ASN A 441 14.75 5.46 22.40
C ASN A 441 16.27 5.66 22.50
N ILE A 442 16.82 6.65 21.80
CA ILE A 442 18.24 7.01 21.93
C ILE A 442 18.57 7.41 23.38
N THR A 443 17.69 8.21 24.00
CA THR A 443 17.86 8.66 25.40
C THR A 443 17.86 7.48 26.38
N LEU A 444 16.93 6.53 26.24
CA LEU A 444 16.89 5.31 27.04
C LEU A 444 18.14 4.44 26.81
N GLY A 445 18.65 4.39 25.58
CA GLY A 445 19.91 3.71 25.25
C GLY A 445 21.11 4.26 26.02
N HIS A 446 21.22 5.59 26.17
CA HIS A 446 22.25 6.21 27.01
C HIS A 446 22.16 5.81 28.48
N TYR A 447 20.95 5.71 29.02
CA TYR A 447 20.72 5.24 30.39
C TYR A 447 21.14 3.78 30.60
N LEU A 448 20.84 2.92 29.63
CA LEU A 448 21.24 1.50 29.64
C LEU A 448 22.76 1.36 29.57
N ALA A 449 23.41 2.04 28.61
CA ALA A 449 24.84 1.99 28.32
C ALA A 449 25.73 2.70 29.36
N ARG A 450 25.17 3.21 30.47
CA ARG A 450 25.89 3.92 31.54
C ARG A 450 26.54 5.25 31.09
N SER A 451 26.26 5.69 29.86
CA SER A 451 26.69 6.99 29.32
C SER A 451 25.77 8.09 29.84
N ARG A 452 26.00 8.57 31.06
CA ARG A 452 25.22 9.67 31.66
C ARG A 452 25.82 11.05 31.39
N ASN A 453 26.28 11.33 30.17
CA ASN A 453 26.67 12.71 29.86
C ASN A 453 25.44 13.62 30.05
N PRO A 454 25.41 14.48 31.09
CA PRO A 454 24.21 15.21 31.46
C PRO A 454 23.79 16.20 30.37
N GLU A 455 24.75 16.78 29.66
CA GLU A 455 24.50 17.72 28.56
C GLU A 455 23.80 17.04 27.38
N THR A 456 24.25 15.81 27.05
CA THR A 456 23.64 15.02 25.98
C THR A 456 22.21 14.63 26.34
N ILE A 457 21.99 14.11 27.55
CA ILE A 457 20.64 13.74 28.03
C ILE A 457 19.72 14.96 28.07
N ALA A 458 20.21 16.10 28.56
CA ALA A 458 19.44 17.34 28.57
C ALA A 458 19.10 17.81 27.15
N ALA A 459 20.02 17.69 26.19
CA ALA A 459 19.76 18.02 24.78
C ALA A 459 18.70 17.10 24.17
N LEU A 460 18.82 15.78 24.33
CA LEU A 460 17.84 14.81 23.83
C LEU A 460 16.46 15.01 24.48
N THR A 461 16.43 15.33 25.77
CA THR A 461 15.19 15.65 26.49
C THR A 461 14.54 16.91 25.92
N ARG A 462 15.32 17.97 25.63
CA ARG A 462 14.81 19.19 24.97
C ARG A 462 14.24 18.88 23.58
N PHE A 463 14.89 18.04 22.79
CA PHE A 463 14.38 17.65 21.46
C PHE A 463 13.08 16.85 21.58
N THR A 464 13.05 15.87 22.47
CA THR A 464 11.84 15.07 22.74
C THR A 464 10.69 15.97 23.15
N TYR A 465 10.90 16.87 24.11
CA TYR A 465 9.87 17.80 24.59
C TYR A 465 9.34 18.72 23.48
N LYS A 466 10.22 19.31 22.66
CA LYS A 466 9.82 20.16 21.53
C LYS A 466 9.05 19.39 20.46
N ALA A 467 9.47 18.17 20.13
CA ALA A 467 8.77 17.33 19.17
C ALA A 467 7.37 16.95 19.67
N LEU A 468 7.22 16.63 20.96
CA LEU A 468 5.91 16.40 21.58
C LEU A 468 5.01 17.65 21.53
N GLN A 469 5.54 18.84 21.78
CA GLN A 469 4.78 20.09 21.68
C GLN A 469 4.24 20.34 20.27
N VAL A 470 5.08 20.17 19.25
CA VAL A 470 4.66 20.29 17.83
C VAL A 470 3.61 19.23 17.50
N GLY A 471 3.81 17.99 17.94
CA GLY A 471 2.84 16.91 17.75
C GLY A 471 1.48 17.24 18.38
N VAL A 472 1.46 17.68 19.65
CA VAL A 472 0.20 18.03 20.34
C VAL A 472 -0.53 19.18 19.66
N LEU A 473 0.18 20.22 19.22
CA LEU A 473 -0.42 21.34 18.50
C LEU A 473 -1.11 20.87 17.20
N LEU A 474 -0.42 20.05 16.42
CA LEU A 474 -0.93 19.51 15.15
C LEU A 474 -2.06 18.50 15.38
N LEU A 475 -1.98 17.67 16.42
CA LEU A 475 -3.02 16.71 16.77
C LEU A 475 -4.29 17.43 17.24
N ALA A 476 -4.17 18.47 18.07
CA ALA A 476 -5.29 19.28 18.51
C ALA A 476 -5.98 19.97 17.32
N ALA A 477 -5.21 20.67 16.48
CA ALA A 477 -5.73 21.32 15.28
C ALA A 477 -6.37 20.29 14.33
N GLY A 478 -5.69 19.17 14.09
CA GLY A 478 -6.20 18.08 13.27
C GLY A 478 -7.50 17.49 13.82
N THR A 479 -7.61 17.26 15.12
CA THR A 479 -8.85 16.74 15.75
C THR A 479 -10.03 17.68 15.54
N ILE A 480 -9.82 19.00 15.72
CA ILE A 480 -10.84 20.03 15.47
C ILE A 480 -11.25 20.03 13.99
N LEU A 481 -10.27 20.03 13.07
CA LEU A 481 -10.51 19.97 11.63
C LEU A 481 -11.25 18.68 11.21
N GLY A 482 -11.05 17.60 11.96
CA GLY A 482 -11.77 16.34 11.79
C GLY A 482 -13.25 16.49 12.11
N GLY A 483 -13.58 17.17 13.20
CA GLY A 483 -14.95 17.50 13.54
C GLY A 483 -15.62 18.42 12.50
N VAL A 484 -14.90 19.41 11.98
CA VAL A 484 -15.40 20.25 10.88
C VAL A 484 -15.70 19.42 9.62
N TRP A 485 -14.81 18.49 9.28
CA TRP A 485 -15.03 17.58 8.16
C TRP A 485 -16.22 16.63 8.39
N ALA A 486 -16.38 16.12 9.62
CA ALA A 486 -17.51 15.26 10.00
C ALA A 486 -18.84 16.02 9.89
N ASP A 487 -18.87 17.28 10.32
CA ASP A 487 -20.04 18.15 10.20
C ASP A 487 -20.43 18.37 8.74
N TYR A 488 -19.43 18.69 7.90
CA TYR A 488 -19.64 18.86 6.47
C TYR A 488 -20.13 17.59 5.77
N SER A 489 -19.69 16.41 6.23
CA SER A 489 -19.95 15.13 5.54
C SER A 489 -21.19 14.40 6.03
N TRP A 490 -21.53 14.54 7.31
CA TRP A 490 -22.61 13.80 7.97
C TRP A 490 -23.54 14.67 8.83
N GLY A 491 -23.37 15.99 8.81
CA GLY A 491 -24.23 16.93 9.55
C GLY A 491 -24.03 16.92 11.07
N ARG A 492 -22.90 16.38 11.56
CA ARG A 492 -22.53 16.43 12.98
C ARG A 492 -21.03 16.63 13.19
N PHE A 493 -20.67 17.56 14.09
CA PHE A 493 -19.28 17.82 14.46
C PHE A 493 -18.60 16.66 15.22
N TRP A 494 -19.36 15.92 16.03
CA TRP A 494 -18.85 14.82 16.85
C TRP A 494 -19.97 13.81 17.10
N GLY A 495 -19.63 12.53 17.21
CA GLY A 495 -20.57 11.43 17.42
C GLY A 495 -19.99 10.23 18.16
N TRP A 496 -18.86 10.40 18.86
CA TRP A 496 -18.26 9.39 19.73
C TRP A 496 -17.92 8.07 19.04
N ASP A 497 -17.64 8.10 17.73
CA ASP A 497 -17.15 6.90 17.08
C ASP A 497 -15.74 6.54 17.56
N PRO A 498 -15.30 5.29 17.38
CA PRO A 498 -14.01 4.85 17.87
C PRO A 498 -12.82 5.72 17.42
N LYS A 499 -12.82 6.32 16.22
CA LYS A 499 -11.70 7.19 15.79
C LYS A 499 -11.72 8.53 16.49
N GLU A 500 -12.88 9.16 16.60
CA GLU A 500 -13.08 10.39 17.36
C GLU A 500 -12.63 10.20 18.82
N VAL A 501 -13.08 9.13 19.48
CA VAL A 501 -12.71 8.81 20.87
C VAL A 501 -11.20 8.60 21.03
N TRP A 502 -10.58 7.80 20.18
CA TRP A 502 -9.15 7.53 20.28
C TRP A 502 -8.28 8.75 19.91
N ALA A 503 -8.75 9.62 19.03
CA ALA A 503 -8.09 10.91 18.78
C ALA A 503 -8.07 11.78 20.05
N LEU A 504 -9.20 11.85 20.77
CA LEU A 504 -9.29 12.57 22.04
C LEU A 504 -8.41 11.94 23.14
N ILE A 505 -8.42 10.62 23.29
CA ILE A 505 -7.56 9.90 24.24
C ILE A 505 -6.08 10.18 23.94
N ALA A 506 -5.67 10.10 22.67
CA ALA A 506 -4.30 10.41 22.27
C ALA A 506 -3.92 11.86 22.62
N LEU A 507 -4.79 12.82 22.31
CA LEU A 507 -4.57 14.23 22.61
C LEU A 507 -4.39 14.47 24.12
N LEU A 508 -5.31 13.97 24.94
CA LEU A 508 -5.25 14.11 26.40
C LEU A 508 -4.03 13.39 27.00
N GLY A 509 -3.69 12.21 26.49
CA GLY A 509 -2.51 11.46 26.93
C GLY A 509 -1.21 12.21 26.72
N TYR A 510 -1.00 12.78 25.53
CA TYR A 510 0.19 13.60 25.27
C TYR A 510 0.19 14.94 26.01
N LEU A 511 -0.98 15.56 26.19
CA LEU A 511 -1.11 16.77 27.02
C LEU A 511 -0.73 16.49 28.48
N ALA A 512 -1.14 15.36 29.03
CA ALA A 512 -0.78 14.96 30.39
C ALA A 512 0.74 14.81 30.55
N VAL A 513 1.43 14.19 29.58
CA VAL A 513 2.91 14.07 29.59
C VAL A 513 3.58 15.44 29.52
N LEU A 514 3.13 16.32 28.63
CA LEU A 514 3.68 17.68 28.53
C LEU A 514 3.47 18.46 29.83
N HIS A 515 2.26 18.41 30.39
CA HIS A 515 1.94 19.07 31.66
C HIS A 515 2.80 18.54 32.80
N ALA A 516 2.90 17.21 32.94
CA ALA A 516 3.70 16.57 33.98
C ALA A 516 5.20 16.95 33.89
N ARG A 517 5.73 17.15 32.68
CA ARG A 517 7.10 17.68 32.51
C ARG A 517 7.19 19.15 32.88
N TYR A 518 6.21 19.98 32.48
CA TYR A 518 6.19 21.41 32.78
C TYR A 518 6.16 21.69 34.29
N VAL A 519 5.35 20.95 35.05
CA VAL A 519 5.25 21.10 36.52
C VAL A 519 6.34 20.37 37.31
N GLY A 520 7.25 19.66 36.61
CA GLY A 520 8.39 18.98 37.24
C GLY A 520 8.10 17.59 37.82
N TRP A 521 6.92 16.99 37.57
CA TRP A 521 6.60 15.62 37.99
C TRP A 521 7.39 14.56 37.22
N VAL A 522 7.78 14.88 35.98
CA VAL A 522 8.48 13.97 35.08
C VAL A 522 9.90 14.46 34.83
N ASN A 523 10.90 13.66 35.22
CA ASN A 523 12.31 13.90 34.94
C ASN A 523 12.70 13.47 33.50
N GLU A 524 13.98 13.56 33.14
CA GLU A 524 14.52 13.26 31.81
C GLU A 524 14.25 11.79 31.41
N LEU A 525 14.44 10.86 32.34
CA LEU A 525 14.15 9.44 32.13
C LEU A 525 12.66 9.21 31.90
N GLY A 526 11.82 9.80 32.75
CA GLY A 526 10.37 9.68 32.65
C GLY A 526 9.84 10.25 31.34
N LEU A 527 10.37 11.38 30.87
CA LEU A 527 9.94 11.97 29.60
C LEU A 527 10.30 11.06 28.42
N ALA A 528 11.50 10.49 28.43
CA ALA A 528 11.92 9.53 27.39
C ALA A 528 11.09 8.24 27.40
N ALA A 529 10.76 7.71 28.59
CA ALA A 529 9.91 6.54 28.73
C ALA A 529 8.47 6.83 28.27
N LEU A 530 7.89 7.95 28.70
CA LEU A 530 6.52 8.33 28.37
C LEU A 530 6.35 8.72 26.91
N SER A 531 7.34 9.36 26.27
CA SER A 531 7.26 9.68 24.83
C SER A 531 7.10 8.42 23.97
N VAL A 532 7.78 7.34 24.38
CA VAL A 532 7.68 6.03 23.76
C VAL A 532 6.33 5.37 24.06
N ILE A 533 5.94 5.31 25.33
CA ILE A 533 4.68 4.66 25.74
C ILE A 533 3.47 5.34 25.10
N CYS A 534 3.43 6.67 25.08
CA CYS A 534 2.33 7.41 24.47
C CYS A 534 2.21 7.19 22.96
N PHE A 535 3.27 6.74 22.28
CA PHE A 535 3.17 6.37 20.87
C PHE A 535 2.21 5.20 20.64
N ALA A 536 1.98 4.35 21.65
CA ALA A 536 0.94 3.32 21.61
C ALA A 536 -0.47 3.89 21.40
N LEU A 537 -0.74 5.12 21.88
CA LEU A 537 -2.02 5.80 21.66
C LEU A 537 -2.21 6.16 20.19
N VAL A 538 -1.15 6.60 19.52
CA VAL A 538 -1.15 6.85 18.06
C VAL A 538 -1.38 5.55 17.30
N VAL A 539 -0.68 4.48 17.68
CA VAL A 539 -0.85 3.16 17.05
C VAL A 539 -2.27 2.66 17.23
N MET A 540 -2.90 2.85 18.39
CA MET A 540 -4.29 2.45 18.61
C MET A 540 -5.27 3.30 17.79
N ALA A 541 -5.12 4.63 17.78
CA ALA A 541 -5.97 5.53 17.01
C ALA A 541 -5.88 5.29 15.49
N TRP A 542 -4.68 4.99 14.98
CA TRP A 542 -4.43 4.80 13.56
C TRP A 542 -4.56 3.35 13.09
N TYR A 543 -3.87 2.39 13.71
CA TYR A 543 -3.92 0.98 13.33
C TYR A 543 -5.06 0.25 14.05
N GLY A 544 -5.17 0.44 15.36
CA GLY A 544 -6.12 -0.27 16.22
C GLY A 544 -7.58 -0.09 15.79
N VAL A 545 -8.01 1.15 15.53
CA VAL A 545 -9.40 1.38 15.12
C VAL A 545 -9.71 0.75 13.75
N ASN A 546 -8.78 0.81 12.78
CA ASN A 546 -8.99 0.25 11.44
C ASN A 546 -8.98 -1.29 11.43
N PHE A 547 -8.08 -1.94 12.18
CA PHE A 547 -7.84 -3.38 12.07
C PHE A 547 -8.25 -4.24 13.28
N VAL A 548 -8.35 -3.64 14.47
CA VAL A 548 -8.70 -4.35 15.72
C VAL A 548 -10.17 -4.15 16.03
N LEU A 549 -10.66 -2.90 15.94
CA LEU A 549 -12.07 -2.59 16.19
C LEU A 549 -12.92 -2.74 14.93
N GLY A 550 -12.39 -2.40 13.76
CA GLY A 550 -13.04 -2.61 12.46
C GLY A 550 -14.40 -1.91 12.30
N ALA A 551 -14.70 -0.93 13.15
CA ALA A 551 -16.02 -0.31 13.26
C ALA A 551 -15.94 1.22 13.16
N GLY A 552 -17.01 1.82 12.62
CA GLY A 552 -17.20 3.28 12.56
C GLY A 552 -17.07 3.88 11.16
N LEU A 553 -17.82 4.96 10.92
CA LEU A 553 -17.91 5.66 9.63
C LEU A 553 -16.57 6.25 9.15
N HIS A 554 -15.59 6.38 10.04
CA HIS A 554 -14.26 6.89 9.70
C HIS A 554 -13.27 5.81 9.26
N SER A 555 -13.63 4.52 9.33
CA SER A 555 -12.74 3.42 8.96
C SER A 555 -12.75 3.21 7.45
N TYR A 556 -11.74 3.74 6.76
CA TYR A 556 -11.54 3.56 5.31
C TYR A 556 -10.26 2.76 4.99
N GLY A 557 -9.47 2.45 6.01
CA GLY A 557 -8.24 1.67 5.91
C GLY A 557 -8.52 0.18 6.01
N PHE A 558 -9.31 -0.37 5.09
CA PHE A 558 -9.55 -1.81 5.07
C PHE A 558 -8.37 -2.51 4.41
N GLY A 559 -7.47 -3.06 5.25
CA GLY A 559 -6.61 -4.17 4.88
C GLY A 559 -6.91 -5.34 5.83
N GLY A 560 -6.32 -6.50 5.59
CA GLY A 560 -6.43 -7.62 6.50
C GLY A 560 -5.05 -8.11 6.94
N GLY A 561 -4.81 -8.19 8.26
CA GLY A 561 -3.60 -8.80 8.83
C GLY A 561 -2.60 -7.80 9.43
N GLY A 562 -1.46 -8.33 9.88
CA GLY A 562 -0.37 -7.56 10.48
C GLY A 562 -0.46 -7.34 11.99
N GLN A 563 -1.54 -7.77 12.65
CA GLN A 563 -1.76 -7.55 14.08
C GLN A 563 -0.63 -8.15 14.92
N GLY A 564 -0.18 -9.36 14.57
CA GLY A 564 0.96 -10.00 15.22
C GLY A 564 2.24 -9.17 15.15
N TYR A 565 2.53 -8.52 14.02
CA TYR A 565 3.71 -7.66 13.88
C TYR A 565 3.58 -6.41 14.74
N VAL A 566 2.40 -5.76 14.75
CA VAL A 566 2.15 -4.56 15.53
C VAL A 566 2.21 -4.86 17.03
N TYR A 567 1.53 -5.91 17.49
CA TYR A 567 1.55 -6.33 18.90
C TYR A 567 2.95 -6.73 19.34
N SER A 568 3.70 -7.46 18.52
CA SER A 568 5.08 -7.82 18.84
C SER A 568 5.98 -6.59 18.93
N ALA A 569 5.87 -5.65 17.98
CA ALA A 569 6.64 -4.41 18.02
C ALA A 569 6.32 -3.56 19.26
N MET A 570 5.03 -3.44 19.61
CA MET A 570 4.61 -2.74 20.84
C MET A 570 5.12 -3.45 22.10
N ALA A 571 5.00 -4.77 22.17
CA ALA A 571 5.47 -5.55 23.32
C ALA A 571 6.98 -5.43 23.51
N ILE A 572 7.77 -5.58 22.43
CA ILE A 572 9.22 -5.36 22.44
C ILE A 572 9.54 -3.97 22.97
N GLN A 573 8.80 -2.97 22.51
CA GLN A 573 9.05 -1.58 22.91
C GLN A 573 8.71 -1.32 24.38
N LEU A 574 7.61 -1.88 24.90
CA LEU A 574 7.26 -1.78 26.31
C LEU A 574 8.26 -2.51 27.20
N VAL A 575 8.72 -3.70 26.79
CA VAL A 575 9.78 -4.44 27.48
C VAL A 575 11.07 -3.64 27.51
N TYR A 576 11.47 -3.03 26.38
CA TYR A 576 12.66 -2.19 26.31
C TYR A 576 12.60 -1.01 27.29
N VAL A 577 11.47 -0.31 27.36
CA VAL A 577 11.26 0.78 28.32
C VAL A 577 11.33 0.27 29.76
N ALA A 578 10.63 -0.84 30.06
CA ALA A 578 10.62 -1.44 31.39
C ALA A 578 12.03 -1.82 31.86
N VAL A 579 12.82 -2.46 30.99
CA VAL A 579 14.22 -2.81 31.24
C VAL A 579 15.06 -1.54 31.47
N ALA A 580 14.94 -0.52 30.62
CA ALA A 580 15.67 0.73 30.77
C ALA A 580 15.39 1.43 32.11
N VAL A 581 14.11 1.51 32.50
CA VAL A 581 13.70 2.12 33.77
C VAL A 581 14.18 1.29 34.97
N ALA A 582 13.96 -0.04 34.96
CA ALA A 582 14.37 -0.92 36.03
C ALA A 582 15.89 -0.88 36.27
N VAL A 583 16.69 -0.90 35.20
CA VAL A 583 18.15 -0.80 35.29
C VAL A 583 18.57 0.51 35.96
N VAL A 584 17.91 1.63 35.67
CA VAL A 584 18.24 2.92 36.30
C VAL A 584 17.85 2.94 37.78
N LEU A 585 16.68 2.40 38.14
CA LEU A 585 16.20 2.35 39.52
C LEU A 585 17.08 1.47 40.41
N ILE A 586 17.41 0.25 39.96
CA ILE A 586 18.29 -0.68 40.69
C ILE A 586 19.67 -0.04 40.92
N ARG A 587 20.22 0.61 39.89
CA ARG A 587 21.51 1.32 39.99
C ARG A 587 21.45 2.55 40.92
N GLY A 588 20.27 3.17 41.07
CA GLY A 588 20.03 4.25 42.01
C GLY A 588 20.04 3.76 43.46
N ALA A 589 19.35 2.65 43.73
CA ALA A 589 19.27 2.04 45.06
C ALA A 589 20.66 1.62 45.60
N GLY A 590 21.47 0.95 44.77
CA GLY A 590 22.81 0.50 45.19
C GLY A 590 23.79 1.63 45.52
N LYS A 591 23.57 2.85 45.00
CA LYS A 591 24.38 4.03 45.39
C LYS A 591 23.98 4.60 46.76
N CYS A 592 22.71 4.53 47.13
CA CYS A 592 22.23 4.93 48.45
C CYS A 592 22.72 3.99 49.54
N GLU A 593 22.78 2.68 49.27
CA GLU A 593 23.33 1.70 50.22
C GLU A 593 24.84 1.84 50.40
N ALA A 594 25.60 2.01 49.30
CA ALA A 594 27.05 2.23 49.39
C ALA A 594 27.41 3.56 50.10
N GLY A 595 26.60 4.62 49.93
CA GLY A 595 26.78 5.89 50.64
C GLY A 595 26.42 5.83 52.13
N ARG A 596 25.52 4.94 52.54
CA ARG A 596 25.17 4.69 53.96
C ARG A 596 26.13 3.74 54.67
N SER A 597 26.86 2.91 53.93
CA SER A 597 27.91 2.03 54.48
C SER A 597 29.27 2.75 54.62
N ALA A 598 29.44 3.91 53.98
CA ALA A 598 30.68 4.69 54.00
C ALA A 598 30.62 5.93 54.91
N ALA A 599 29.47 6.18 55.56
CA ALA A 599 29.23 7.16 56.60
C ALA A 599 28.99 6.43 57.91
#